data_AF-A0A1Q3BXI6-F1
#
_entry.id   AF-A0A1Q3BXI6-F1
#
_cell.length_a   1.000
_cell.length_b   1.000
_cell.length_c   1.000
_cell.angle_alpha   90.00
_cell.angle_beta   90.00
_cell.angle_gamma   90.00
#
_symmetry.space_group_name_H-M   'P 1'
#
loop_
_entity.id
_entity.type
_entity.pdbx_description
1 polymer ?
#
loop_
_entity_poly.entity_id
_entity_poly.type
_entity_poly.pdbx_seq_one_letter_code
_entity_poly.pdbx_strand_id
1 'polypeptide(L)'
;MTRTMLCENDLPKYFWAEATNTACYVLNRTSIRLIFKKTPYELWKGRKPNIGYFRTFGCKCFIHNNGKEHLGKFDSKVDEGIFLGYSNTSRVYRCFNKRTLLVEESIHVVFDESNIIYPKEKVDSIEFIENKINDLSLENKNEEPKQEIDNYQENFYDKTLKVVKGHLHEAIIGDPR
;
A
#
# COMPACT_ATOMS: atom_id res chain seq x y z
N MET A 1 17.40 1.55 -3.13
CA MET A 1 16.24 0.64 -3.27
C MET A 1 14.99 1.39 -3.68
N THR A 2 14.53 2.42 -2.94
CA THR A 2 13.27 3.14 -3.25
C THR A 2 13.11 3.55 -4.71
N ARG A 3 14.08 4.28 -5.27
CA ARG A 3 14.02 4.74 -6.67
C ARG A 3 13.92 3.56 -7.64
N THR A 4 14.73 2.53 -7.44
CA THR A 4 14.75 1.32 -8.28
C THR A 4 13.41 0.58 -8.21
N MET A 5 12.86 0.38 -7.01
CA MET A 5 11.57 -0.29 -6.79
C MET A 5 10.41 0.40 -7.51
N LEU A 6 10.41 1.73 -7.54
CA LEU A 6 9.40 2.51 -8.27
C LEU A 6 9.62 2.43 -9.79
N CYS A 7 10.86 2.61 -10.26
CA CYS A 7 11.16 2.59 -11.69
C CYS A 7 10.99 1.20 -12.34
N GLU A 8 11.24 0.12 -11.61
CA GLU A 8 11.15 -1.25 -12.15
C GLU A 8 9.72 -1.70 -12.41
N ASN A 9 8.76 -1.15 -11.67
CA ASN A 9 7.33 -1.45 -11.82
C ASN A 9 6.53 -0.26 -12.40
N ASP A 10 7.23 0.76 -12.93
CA ASP A 10 6.62 2.02 -13.41
C ASP A 10 5.60 2.63 -12.44
N LEU A 11 5.86 2.53 -11.14
CA LEU A 11 4.95 2.99 -10.11
C LEU A 11 5.04 4.52 -9.93
N PRO A 12 3.90 5.19 -9.74
CA PRO A 12 3.88 6.63 -9.49
C PRO A 12 4.69 7.05 -8.27
N LYS A 13 5.27 8.26 -8.35
CA LYS A 13 6.11 8.82 -7.27
C LYS A 13 5.37 8.95 -5.94
N TYR A 14 4.04 9.07 -5.91
CA TYR A 14 3.29 9.19 -4.66
C TYR A 14 3.39 7.94 -3.76
N PHE A 15 3.78 6.78 -4.30
CA PHE A 15 4.07 5.57 -3.52
C PHE A 15 5.47 5.57 -2.87
N TRP A 16 6.23 6.67 -2.94
CA TRP A 16 7.60 6.74 -2.42
C TRP A 16 7.72 6.37 -0.93
N ALA A 17 6.71 6.70 -0.12
CA ALA A 17 6.69 6.39 1.30
C ALA A 17 6.63 4.88 1.54
N GLU A 18 5.75 4.18 0.82
CA GLU A 18 5.61 2.72 0.89
C GLU A 18 6.87 2.02 0.36
N ALA A 19 7.41 2.48 -0.77
CA ALA A 19 8.66 1.97 -1.31
C ALA A 19 9.84 2.14 -0.34
N THR A 20 9.92 3.28 0.35
CA THR A 20 10.96 3.54 1.35
C THR A 20 10.81 2.66 2.58
N ASN A 21 9.59 2.50 3.09
CA ASN A 21 9.29 1.61 4.20
C ASN A 21 9.66 0.17 3.87
N THR A 22 9.28 -0.32 2.69
CA THR A 22 9.64 -1.67 2.20
C THR A 22 11.15 -1.85 2.08
N ALA A 23 11.85 -0.86 1.51
CA ALA A 23 13.31 -0.90 1.41
C ALA A 23 13.97 -1.02 2.79
N CYS A 24 13.59 -0.19 3.75
CA CYS A 24 14.08 -0.25 5.13
C CYS A 24 13.76 -1.61 5.78
N TYR A 25 12.54 -2.10 5.59
CA TYR A 25 12.06 -3.34 6.15
C TYR A 25 12.83 -4.57 5.63
N VAL A 26 13.15 -4.59 4.34
CA VAL A 26 13.99 -5.62 3.69
C VAL A 26 15.43 -5.51 4.17
N LEU A 27 16.02 -4.30 4.15
CA LEU A 27 17.41 -4.08 4.59
C LEU A 27 17.64 -4.54 6.02
N ASN A 28 16.70 -4.25 6.93
CA ASN A 28 16.82 -4.65 8.33
C ASN A 28 16.86 -6.17 8.55
N ARG A 29 16.35 -6.96 7.59
CA ARG A 29 16.24 -8.42 7.68
C ARG A 29 17.18 -9.19 6.76
N THR A 30 17.83 -8.51 5.81
CA THR A 30 18.69 -9.14 4.79
C THR A 30 20.13 -8.64 4.86
N SER A 31 20.35 -7.40 5.29
CA SER A 31 21.69 -6.83 5.39
C SER A 31 22.42 -7.40 6.61
N ILE A 32 23.57 -8.03 6.37
CA ILE A 32 24.41 -8.61 7.43
C ILE A 32 25.50 -7.61 7.79
N ARG A 33 25.59 -7.25 9.07
CA ARG A 33 26.74 -6.53 9.62
C ARG A 33 27.90 -7.50 9.78
N LEU A 34 28.96 -7.33 9.00
CA LEU A 34 30.13 -8.24 8.98
C LEU A 34 30.74 -8.49 10.37
N ILE A 35 30.82 -7.44 11.20
CA ILE A 35 31.38 -7.52 12.57
C ILE A 35 30.62 -8.52 13.44
N PHE A 36 29.29 -8.51 13.36
CA PHE A 36 28.43 -9.34 14.20
C PHE A 36 27.97 -10.63 13.51
N LYS A 37 28.16 -10.74 12.18
CA LYS A 37 27.61 -11.79 11.31
C LYS A 37 26.10 -11.99 11.51
N LYS A 38 25.39 -10.92 11.86
CA LYS A 38 23.96 -10.89 12.15
C LYS A 38 23.29 -9.73 11.43
N THR A 39 22.02 -9.89 11.13
CA THR A 39 21.14 -8.84 10.61
C THR A 39 20.71 -7.89 11.73
N PRO A 40 20.37 -6.62 11.44
CA PRO A 40 19.77 -5.72 12.42
C PRO A 40 18.54 -6.32 13.11
N TYR A 41 17.71 -7.07 12.37
CA TYR A 41 16.56 -7.78 12.92
C TYR A 41 16.95 -8.83 13.97
N GLU A 42 17.99 -9.63 13.70
CA GLU A 42 18.49 -10.62 14.67
C GLU A 42 19.07 -9.96 15.92
N LEU A 43 19.77 -8.84 15.76
CA LEU A 43 20.30 -8.08 16.89
C LEU A 43 19.18 -7.49 17.76
N TRP A 44 18.09 -7.04 17.13
CA TRP A 44 16.97 -6.42 17.85
C TRP A 44 15.99 -7.43 18.45
N LYS A 45 15.65 -8.49 17.72
CA LYS A 45 14.62 -9.46 18.12
C LYS A 45 15.18 -10.78 18.65
N GLY A 46 16.50 -10.98 18.61
CA GLY A 46 17.15 -12.20 19.09
C GLY A 46 16.81 -13.47 18.28
N ARG A 47 16.12 -13.34 17.15
CA ARG A 47 15.65 -14.45 16.30
C ARG A 47 15.92 -14.18 14.83
N LYS A 48 16.14 -15.24 14.07
CA LYS A 48 16.34 -15.14 12.61
C LYS A 48 15.07 -14.63 11.93
N PRO A 49 15.16 -13.70 10.97
CA PRO A 49 14.02 -13.34 10.15
C PRO A 49 13.60 -14.52 9.28
N ASN A 50 12.29 -14.72 9.13
CA ASN A 50 11.77 -15.63 8.12
C ASN A 50 11.91 -14.94 6.76
N ILE A 51 12.62 -15.50 5.78
CA ILE A 51 12.77 -14.86 4.46
C ILE A 51 11.64 -15.23 3.48
N GLY A 52 10.95 -16.36 3.70
CA GLY A 52 9.98 -16.90 2.74
C GLY A 52 8.67 -16.12 2.61
N TYR A 53 8.48 -15.07 3.43
CA TYR A 53 7.32 -14.18 3.30
C TYR A 53 7.61 -12.93 2.45
N PHE A 54 8.87 -12.72 2.03
CA PHE A 54 9.18 -11.61 1.14
C PHE A 54 8.52 -11.82 -0.22
N ARG A 55 7.98 -10.73 -0.74
CA ARG A 55 7.34 -10.63 -2.05
C ARG A 55 7.91 -9.47 -2.84
N THR A 56 7.81 -9.57 -4.15
CA THR A 56 8.33 -8.56 -5.09
C THR A 56 7.51 -7.29 -4.99
N PHE A 57 8.14 -6.18 -4.58
CA PHE A 57 7.48 -4.87 -4.52
C PHE A 57 6.91 -4.52 -5.90
N GLY A 58 5.68 -4.00 -5.93
CA GLY A 58 5.01 -3.60 -7.15
C GLY A 58 4.35 -4.73 -7.94
N CYS A 59 4.46 -5.99 -7.52
CA CYS A 59 3.79 -7.09 -8.20
C CYS A 59 2.25 -7.02 -8.09
N LYS A 60 1.58 -7.67 -9.05
CA LYS A 60 0.13 -7.83 -9.03
C LYS A 60 -0.25 -8.76 -7.89
N CYS A 61 -1.25 -8.36 -7.12
CA CYS A 61 -1.76 -9.17 -6.03
C CYS A 61 -3.28 -9.21 -6.01
N PHE A 62 -3.80 -10.22 -5.34
CA PHE A 62 -5.22 -10.48 -5.18
C PHE A 62 -5.52 -10.46 -3.69
N ILE A 63 -6.27 -9.46 -3.26
CA ILE A 63 -6.57 -9.18 -1.86
C ILE A 63 -7.94 -9.79 -1.55
N HIS A 64 -8.01 -10.68 -0.57
CA HIS A 64 -9.29 -11.21 -0.14
C HIS A 64 -10.09 -10.16 0.63
N ASN A 65 -11.34 -9.94 0.22
CA ASN A 65 -12.28 -9.12 0.95
C ASN A 65 -12.81 -9.93 2.15
N ASN A 66 -12.15 -9.78 3.30
CA ASN A 66 -12.51 -10.44 4.56
C ASN A 66 -13.79 -9.84 5.19
N GLY A 67 -14.89 -9.77 4.45
CA GLY A 67 -16.18 -9.26 4.95
C GLY A 67 -16.21 -7.75 5.23
N LYS A 68 -15.32 -6.96 4.61
CA LYS A 68 -15.37 -5.49 4.68
C LYS A 68 -16.60 -4.94 3.96
N GLU A 69 -17.11 -5.70 3.00
CA GLU A 69 -18.30 -5.37 2.24
C GLU A 69 -19.30 -6.52 2.31
N HIS A 70 -20.59 -6.16 2.32
CA HIS A 70 -21.69 -7.10 2.27
C HIS A 70 -21.86 -7.64 0.85
N LEU A 71 -20.97 -8.54 0.47
CA LEU A 71 -20.99 -9.22 -0.83
C LEU A 71 -22.06 -10.32 -0.83
N GLY A 72 -22.85 -10.37 -1.90
CA GLY A 72 -23.80 -11.43 -2.17
C GLY A 72 -23.09 -12.77 -2.45
N LYS A 73 -23.87 -13.86 -2.53
CA LYS A 73 -23.34 -15.22 -2.69
C LYS A 73 -22.48 -15.42 -3.94
N PHE A 74 -22.74 -14.64 -4.99
CA PHE A 74 -22.10 -14.74 -6.31
C PHE A 74 -21.13 -13.59 -6.62
N ASP A 75 -20.98 -12.61 -5.73
CA ASP A 75 -20.09 -11.49 -5.96
C ASP A 75 -18.63 -11.91 -5.76
N SER A 76 -17.71 -11.25 -6.48
CA SER A 76 -16.28 -11.49 -6.31
C SER A 76 -15.86 -11.11 -4.89
N LYS A 77 -15.19 -12.04 -4.21
CA LYS A 77 -14.62 -11.82 -2.86
C LYS A 77 -13.15 -11.40 -2.89
N VAL A 78 -12.64 -11.04 -4.06
CA VAL A 78 -11.23 -10.77 -4.27
C VAL A 78 -11.11 -9.51 -5.11
N ASP A 79 -10.26 -8.61 -4.63
CA ASP A 79 -9.91 -7.38 -5.32
C ASP A 79 -8.51 -7.50 -5.91
N GLU A 80 -8.34 -6.99 -7.12
CA GLU A 80 -7.01 -6.82 -7.70
C GLU A 80 -6.30 -5.61 -7.08
N GLY A 81 -5.02 -5.78 -6.78
CA GLY A 81 -4.19 -4.75 -6.19
C GLY A 81 -2.73 -4.82 -6.65
N ILE A 82 -1.96 -3.91 -6.08
CA ILE A 82 -0.51 -3.82 -6.22
C ILE A 82 0.10 -4.00 -4.84
N PHE A 83 1.08 -4.89 -4.73
CA PHE A 83 1.81 -5.07 -3.47
C PHE A 83 2.76 -3.89 -3.22
N LEU A 84 2.60 -3.23 -2.06
CA LEU A 84 3.38 -2.04 -1.70
C LEU A 84 4.29 -2.27 -0.49
N GLY A 85 4.07 -3.29 0.32
CA GLY A 85 4.99 -3.54 1.43
C GLY A 85 4.42 -4.32 2.59
N TYR A 86 5.03 -4.09 3.74
CA TYR A 86 4.72 -4.82 4.96
C TYR A 86 4.26 -3.83 6.03
N SER A 87 3.36 -4.26 6.90
CA SER A 87 3.04 -3.43 8.06
C SER A 87 4.18 -3.40 9.07
N ASN A 88 4.20 -2.30 9.84
CA ASN A 88 5.18 -2.08 10.90
C ASN A 88 4.84 -2.86 12.19
N THR A 89 3.56 -3.14 12.43
CA THR A 89 3.08 -3.70 13.70
C THR A 89 2.82 -5.19 13.64
N SER A 90 2.32 -5.70 12.51
CA SER A 90 1.84 -7.07 12.37
C SER A 90 2.34 -7.75 11.09
N ARG A 91 2.13 -9.07 11.00
CA ARG A 91 2.46 -9.87 9.81
C ARG A 91 1.36 -9.77 8.77
N VAL A 92 1.14 -8.55 8.27
CA VAL A 92 0.19 -8.23 7.19
C VAL A 92 0.93 -7.54 6.06
N TYR A 93 0.39 -7.70 4.86
CA TYR A 93 0.85 -7.02 3.66
C TYR A 93 0.07 -5.72 3.48
N ARG A 94 0.77 -4.69 3.02
CA ARG A 94 0.21 -3.42 2.56
C ARG A 94 0.06 -3.50 1.04
N CYS A 95 -1.16 -3.39 0.57
CA CYS A 95 -1.47 -3.48 -0.85
C CYS A 95 -2.35 -2.29 -1.25
N PHE A 96 -2.11 -1.74 -2.43
CA PHE A 96 -3.01 -0.77 -3.03
C PHE A 96 -4.12 -1.51 -3.76
N ASN A 97 -5.35 -1.33 -3.31
CA ASN A 97 -6.51 -1.93 -3.93
C ASN A 97 -6.98 -1.06 -5.09
N LYS A 98 -7.03 -1.62 -6.31
CA LYS A 98 -7.40 -0.86 -7.52
C LYS A 98 -8.88 -0.46 -7.54
N ARG A 99 -9.74 -1.20 -6.84
CA ARG A 99 -11.18 -0.93 -6.76
C ARG A 99 -11.49 0.22 -5.81
N THR A 100 -10.90 0.22 -4.62
CA THR A 100 -11.14 1.26 -3.60
C THR A 100 -10.19 2.45 -3.73
N LEU A 101 -9.09 2.30 -4.46
CA LEU A 101 -8.01 3.29 -4.61
C LEU A 101 -7.34 3.64 -3.27
N LEU A 102 -7.35 2.70 -2.31
CA LEU A 102 -6.77 2.87 -0.99
C LEU A 102 -5.67 1.84 -0.73
N VAL A 103 -4.71 2.22 0.12
CA VAL A 103 -3.73 1.28 0.66
C VAL A 103 -4.34 0.59 1.87
N GLU A 104 -4.54 -0.71 1.75
CA GLU A 104 -5.11 -1.55 2.79
C GLU A 104 -4.12 -2.58 3.33
N GLU A 105 -4.32 -2.95 4.59
CA GLU A 105 -3.60 -4.02 5.24
C GLU A 105 -4.40 -5.32 5.16
N SER A 106 -3.79 -6.41 4.70
CA SER A 106 -4.40 -7.73 4.65
C SER A 106 -3.40 -8.86 4.87
N ILE A 107 -3.84 -9.91 5.56
CA ILE A 107 -3.09 -11.17 5.72
C ILE A 107 -3.27 -12.07 4.50
N HIS A 108 -4.49 -12.10 3.96
CA HIS A 108 -4.91 -13.02 2.90
C HIS A 108 -4.72 -12.35 1.54
N VAL A 109 -3.49 -12.48 1.04
CA VAL A 109 -3.08 -11.95 -0.26
C VAL A 109 -2.40 -13.04 -1.07
N VAL A 110 -2.84 -13.22 -2.30
CA VAL A 110 -2.19 -14.09 -3.29
C VAL A 110 -1.42 -13.21 -4.25
N PHE A 111 -0.18 -13.59 -4.56
CA PHE A 111 0.75 -12.79 -5.37
C PHE A 111 0.96 -13.44 -6.71
N ASP A 112 0.85 -12.64 -7.76
CA ASP A 112 1.24 -12.99 -9.13
C ASP A 112 2.57 -12.29 -9.44
N GLU A 113 3.67 -13.00 -9.14
CA GLU A 113 5.04 -12.52 -9.37
C GLU A 113 5.56 -12.89 -10.76
N SER A 114 4.76 -13.60 -11.57
CA SER A 114 5.09 -14.05 -12.92
C SER A 114 5.18 -12.89 -13.92
N ASN A 115 4.52 -11.78 -13.60
CA ASN A 115 4.33 -10.62 -14.48
C ASN A 115 5.11 -9.40 -13.99
N ILE A 116 6.45 -9.46 -13.96
CA ILE A 116 7.28 -8.24 -13.78
C ILE A 116 7.17 -7.30 -15.00
N ILE A 117 6.50 -7.75 -16.07
CA ILE A 117 6.17 -6.95 -17.24
C ILE A 117 4.68 -6.66 -17.16
N TYR A 118 4.28 -5.59 -16.48
CA TYR A 118 3.01 -4.97 -16.87
C TYR A 118 3.15 -4.57 -18.34
N PRO A 119 2.21 -4.95 -19.23
CA PRO A 119 2.17 -4.36 -20.55
C PRO A 119 2.10 -2.85 -20.37
N LYS A 120 2.86 -2.12 -21.20
CA LYS A 120 2.83 -0.65 -21.31
C LYS A 120 1.44 -0.18 -21.80
N GLU A 121 0.39 -0.44 -21.05
CA GLU A 121 -0.84 0.32 -21.18
C GLU A 121 -0.59 1.62 -20.41
N LYS A 122 -0.19 2.64 -21.18
CA LYS A 122 -0.10 4.01 -20.72
C LYS A 122 -1.36 4.36 -19.93
N VAL A 123 -1.19 4.74 -18.66
CA VAL A 123 -1.71 6.01 -18.08
C VAL A 123 -3.23 6.26 -18.12
N ASP A 124 -4.10 5.36 -18.61
CA ASP A 124 -5.55 5.62 -18.61
C ASP A 124 -6.15 5.58 -17.18
N SER A 125 -5.52 4.84 -16.27
CA SER A 125 -5.93 4.79 -14.86
C SER A 125 -5.50 6.03 -14.07
N ILE A 126 -4.44 6.74 -14.48
CA ILE A 126 -4.00 7.98 -13.82
C ILE A 126 -4.93 9.13 -14.22
N GLU A 127 -5.25 9.26 -15.50
CA GLU A 127 -6.19 10.26 -15.99
C GLU A 127 -7.60 10.03 -15.40
N PHE A 128 -8.02 8.77 -15.27
CA PHE A 128 -9.26 8.41 -14.57
C PHE A 128 -9.25 8.77 -13.08
N ILE A 129 -8.14 8.55 -12.37
CA ILE A 129 -8.01 8.92 -10.95
C ILE A 129 -7.94 10.44 -10.78
N GLU A 130 -7.20 11.17 -11.63
CA GLU A 130 -7.12 12.63 -11.60
C GLU A 130 -8.47 13.28 -11.90
N ASN A 131 -9.18 12.81 -12.92
CA ASN A 131 -10.51 13.29 -13.27
C ASN A 131 -11.51 13.02 -12.14
N LYS A 132 -11.49 11.82 -11.55
CA LYS A 132 -12.41 11.46 -10.46
C LYS A 132 -12.13 12.22 -9.16
N ILE A 133 -10.88 12.56 -8.88
CA ILE A 133 -10.56 13.43 -7.73
C ILE A 133 -10.97 14.88 -8.00
N ASN A 134 -10.90 15.34 -9.25
CA ASN A 134 -11.37 16.66 -9.62
C ASN A 134 -12.91 16.76 -9.51
N ASP A 135 -13.65 15.73 -9.90
CA ASP A 135 -15.12 15.68 -9.76
C ASP A 135 -15.58 15.79 -8.29
N LEU A 136 -14.90 15.09 -7.37
CA LEU A 136 -15.15 15.15 -5.92
C LEU A 136 -14.89 16.55 -5.31
N SER A 137 -14.10 17.39 -5.97
CA SER A 137 -13.78 18.75 -5.52
C SER A 137 -14.76 19.81 -6.02
N LEU A 138 -15.60 19.49 -7.03
CA LEU A 138 -16.59 20.40 -7.60
C LEU A 138 -17.92 20.37 -6.83
N GLU A 139 -18.27 19.25 -6.18
CA GLU A 139 -19.48 19.14 -5.35
C GLU A 139 -19.38 19.94 -4.03
N ASN A 140 -18.16 20.27 -3.58
CA ASN A 140 -17.92 20.98 -2.32
C ASN A 140 -17.82 22.51 -2.45
N LYS A 141 -18.17 23.10 -3.61
CA LYS A 141 -18.02 24.56 -3.88
C LYS A 141 -19.30 25.39 -3.79
N ASN A 142 -20.44 24.81 -3.45
CA ASN A 142 -21.67 25.58 -3.27
C ASN A 142 -21.84 26.03 -1.82
N GLU A 143 -20.93 26.88 -1.34
CA GLU A 143 -21.16 27.87 -0.27
C GLU A 143 -19.91 28.75 -0.13
N GLU A 144 -20.02 30.00 -0.56
CA GLU A 144 -19.02 31.07 -0.38
C GLU A 144 -19.59 32.12 0.60
N PRO A 145 -18.78 32.82 1.42
CA PRO A 145 -17.96 33.91 0.87
C PRO A 145 -16.55 34.14 1.49
N LYS A 146 -15.60 34.49 0.58
CA LYS A 146 -14.58 35.59 0.54
C LYS A 146 -14.04 36.18 1.87
N GLN A 147 -12.76 36.54 2.08
CA GLN A 147 -11.65 36.97 1.22
C GLN A 147 -10.38 37.12 2.10
N GLU A 148 -9.21 36.67 1.66
CA GLU A 148 -7.94 37.44 1.60
C GLU A 148 -6.83 36.58 0.98
N ILE A 149 -6.16 37.15 -0.01
CA ILE A 149 -5.10 36.54 -0.82
C ILE A 149 -3.78 36.92 -0.17
N ASP A 150 -2.93 35.93 0.15
CA ASP A 150 -1.47 36.03 -0.02
C ASP A 150 -0.82 34.63 0.11
N ASN A 151 0.18 34.39 -0.75
CA ASN A 151 1.08 33.22 -0.86
C ASN A 151 0.63 32.00 -1.68
N TYR A 152 0.58 32.18 -3.00
CA TYR A 152 0.61 31.08 -3.97
C TYR A 152 2.03 30.50 -4.10
N GLN A 153 2.40 29.54 -3.25
CA GLN A 153 3.38 28.50 -3.62
C GLN A 153 3.47 27.25 -2.71
N GLU A 154 2.48 26.98 -1.85
CA GLU A 154 2.41 25.72 -1.09
C GLU A 154 1.06 25.02 -1.33
N ASN A 155 1.08 23.68 -1.30
CA ASN A 155 -0.09 22.77 -1.30
C ASN A 155 -0.52 22.09 -2.61
N PHE A 156 0.44 21.57 -3.41
CA PHE A 156 0.13 20.47 -4.35
C PHE A 156 0.36 19.06 -3.74
N TYR A 157 0.98 18.96 -2.56
CA TYR A 157 1.47 17.69 -2.02
C TYR A 157 0.60 17.02 -0.94
N ASP A 158 -0.54 17.61 -0.55
CA ASP A 158 -1.30 17.12 0.59
C ASP A 158 -2.57 16.33 0.19
N LYS A 159 -2.40 15.30 -0.65
CA LYS A 159 -3.37 14.20 -0.74
C LYS A 159 -2.81 13.02 0.04
N THR A 160 -3.08 13.01 1.34
CA THR A 160 -2.72 11.90 2.21
C THR A 160 -3.45 10.63 1.76
N LEU A 161 -2.68 9.57 1.46
CA LEU A 161 -3.24 8.23 1.26
C LEU A 161 -3.97 7.83 2.55
N LYS A 162 -5.30 7.64 2.47
CA LYS A 162 -6.07 7.14 3.61
C LYS A 162 -5.70 5.67 3.83
N VAL A 163 -4.97 5.41 4.90
CA VAL A 163 -4.62 4.05 5.33
C VAL A 163 -5.73 3.53 6.23
N VAL A 164 -6.47 2.52 5.78
CA VAL A 164 -7.45 1.84 6.64
C VAL A 164 -6.71 0.88 7.56
N LYS A 165 -6.70 1.17 8.86
CA LYS A 165 -6.17 0.27 9.91
C LYS A 165 -7.32 -0.32 10.70
N GLY A 166 -7.26 -1.63 10.94
CA GLY A 166 -8.14 -2.33 11.88
C GLY A 166 -9.12 -3.30 11.21
N HIS A 167 -9.33 -4.43 11.88
CA HIS A 167 -10.53 -5.24 11.74
C HIS A 167 -11.57 -4.70 12.72
N LEU A 168 -12.86 -4.78 12.39
CA LEU A 168 -13.94 -4.55 13.37
C LEU A 168 -13.72 -5.50 14.55
N HIS A 169 -13.75 -4.98 15.79
CA HIS A 169 -13.52 -5.77 17.01
C HIS A 169 -14.46 -6.98 17.11
N GLU A 170 -15.64 -6.86 16.48
CA GLU A 170 -16.70 -7.86 16.40
C GLU A 170 -16.39 -9.03 15.44
N ALA A 171 -15.37 -8.91 14.58
CA ALA A 171 -14.97 -9.95 13.62
C ALA A 171 -13.84 -10.86 14.15
N ILE A 172 -13.42 -10.68 15.40
CA ILE A 172 -12.41 -11.52 16.06
C ILE A 172 -13.12 -12.72 16.70
N ILE A 173 -13.15 -13.85 16.00
CA ILE A 173 -13.58 -15.13 16.58
C ILE A 173 -12.40 -15.69 17.40
N GLY A 174 -12.55 -15.67 18.72
CA GLY A 174 -11.58 -16.17 19.68
C GLY A 174 -11.28 -15.12 20.76
N ASP A 175 -11.65 -15.43 21.99
CA ASP A 175 -11.43 -14.55 23.15
C ASP A 175 -9.94 -14.61 23.57
N PRO A 176 -9.19 -13.50 23.59
CA PRO A 176 -7.82 -13.49 24.06
C PRO A 176 -7.83 -13.38 25.58
N ARG A 177 -7.84 -14.53 26.27
CA ARG A 177 -7.40 -14.60 27.67
C ARG A 177 -5.91 -14.29 27.79
#